data_AF-A0A4U1HR82-F1
#
_entry.id   AF-A0A4U1HR82-F1
#
_cell.length_a   1.000
_cell.length_b   1.000
_cell.length_c   1.000
_cell.angle_alpha   90.00
_cell.angle_beta   90.00
_cell.angle_gamma   90.00
#
_symmetry.space_group_name_H-M   'P 1'
#
loop_
_entity.id
_entity.type
_entity.pdbx_description
1 polymer ?
#
loop_
_entity_poly.entity_id
_entity_poly.type
_entity_poly.pdbx_seq_one_letter_code
_entity_poly.pdbx_strand_id
1 'polypeptide(L)'
;MTNLIEAERWEDGVYQLETSDPVVGGPDGIDNLQAKQLANRTRYLKRAIETGQSDLEAHVAAGDPHPQYATHADLAEKVAALVAQAPETLDTLSELAKALGNDPSFATTITNALALKAALDSPAFAGTPTTPMPPVDDDSLIVTNTAWVKAQNYQPALGFTPVQQGGGTNQGDNKVKIGWSLDGSGLKCMVDANDLGNFVFDGAVIGQIVFEPRTQARVGFLKCNGALIKRTDYPKLWAYAQASGALVTDAAWAAGSNGCFSQGNGATTFRLPELRGEFLRCWDDGRGADASRGIGTWQGSQNVFHAHGASSGAAGAHGHSAWTDTQGWHGHHGATAGAGAHSHQLAYNTPQRMGDVDRGGNSSVFSIDNEVQPWTSVVGDHAHVFDTEGAGNHAHNVGIGAVGDHIHAITVNGDGGNEARPRNLALLAMIRAY
;
A
#
# COMPACT_ATOMS: atom_id res chain seq x y z
N MET A 1 -8.29 -92.69 152.85
CA MET A 1 -8.36 -93.76 151.84
C MET A 1 -7.19 -93.57 150.89
N THR A 2 -6.36 -94.59 150.72
CA THR A 2 -5.21 -94.58 149.80
C THR A 2 -5.64 -95.11 148.44
N ASN A 3 -5.26 -94.44 147.34
CA ASN A 3 -5.54 -94.89 145.97
C ASN A 3 -4.65 -96.06 145.57
N LEU A 4 -5.10 -96.85 144.59
CA LEU A 4 -4.25 -97.85 143.92
C LEU A 4 -3.12 -97.15 143.17
N ILE A 5 -1.91 -97.70 143.29
CA ILE A 5 -0.74 -97.16 142.58
C ILE A 5 -0.77 -97.71 141.15
N GLU A 6 -0.98 -96.81 140.19
CA GLU A 6 -0.97 -97.11 138.77
C GLU A 6 0.47 -97.07 138.23
N ALA A 7 0.84 -98.03 137.40
CA ALA A 7 2.11 -98.10 136.68
C ALA A 7 1.86 -98.03 135.16
N GLU A 8 2.75 -97.36 134.44
CA GLU A 8 2.73 -97.25 132.98
C GLU A 8 3.21 -98.54 132.32
N ARG A 9 2.45 -99.61 132.50
CA ARG A 9 2.73 -100.91 131.87
C ARG A 9 1.47 -101.48 131.27
N TRP A 10 1.64 -102.15 130.13
CA TRP A 10 0.59 -102.97 129.58
C TRP A 10 0.49 -104.28 130.37
N GLU A 11 -0.71 -104.60 130.84
CA GLU A 11 -1.00 -105.88 131.51
C GLU A 11 -1.66 -106.80 130.48
N ASP A 12 -1.08 -107.98 130.26
CA ASP A 12 -1.54 -108.90 129.20
C ASP A 12 -2.98 -109.36 129.41
N GLY A 13 -3.45 -109.43 130.66
CA GLY A 13 -4.82 -109.78 131.02
C GLY A 13 -5.32 -109.03 132.24
N VAL A 14 -6.63 -109.04 132.42
CA VAL A 14 -7.28 -108.68 133.69
C VAL A 14 -7.62 -109.99 134.37
N TYR A 15 -7.08 -110.21 135.56
CA TYR A 15 -7.34 -111.40 136.37
C TYR A 15 -8.85 -111.57 136.55
N GLN A 16 -9.35 -112.79 136.70
CA GLN A 16 -10.73 -113.07 137.06
C GLN A 16 -10.74 -113.54 138.51
N LEU A 17 -11.50 -112.86 139.38
CA LEU A 17 -11.67 -113.33 140.76
C LEU A 17 -12.35 -114.70 140.74
N GLU A 18 -11.71 -115.68 141.37
CA GLU A 18 -12.22 -117.02 141.51
C GLU A 18 -13.00 -117.17 142.82
N THR A 19 -13.91 -118.14 142.88
CA THR A 19 -14.72 -118.38 144.09
C THR A 19 -13.89 -118.86 145.28
N SER A 20 -12.65 -119.33 145.04
CA SER A 20 -11.68 -119.71 146.07
C SER A 20 -10.81 -118.56 146.57
N ASP A 21 -10.88 -117.37 145.96
CA ASP A 21 -9.98 -116.28 146.32
C ASP A 21 -10.35 -115.67 147.67
N PRO A 22 -9.36 -115.44 148.57
CA PRO A 22 -9.63 -114.83 149.86
C PRO A 22 -9.93 -113.33 149.70
N VAL A 23 -10.94 -112.83 150.42
CA VAL A 23 -11.29 -111.39 150.43
C VAL A 23 -10.19 -110.61 151.15
N VAL A 24 -9.20 -110.17 150.39
CA VAL A 24 -7.99 -109.48 150.88
C VAL A 24 -7.84 -108.16 150.13
N GLY A 25 -8.09 -107.06 150.83
CA GLY A 25 -7.78 -105.71 150.36
C GLY A 25 -6.31 -105.34 150.53
N GLY A 26 -5.98 -104.08 150.23
CA GLY A 26 -4.60 -103.56 150.25
C GLY A 26 -3.96 -103.49 148.86
N PRO A 27 -2.73 -102.95 148.75
CA PRO A 27 -2.08 -102.62 147.47
C PRO A 27 -1.83 -103.82 146.55
N ASP A 28 -1.66 -105.00 147.16
CA ASP A 28 -1.39 -106.28 146.50
C ASP A 28 -2.41 -107.35 146.93
N GLY A 29 -3.52 -106.92 147.53
CA GLY A 29 -4.65 -107.79 147.84
C GLY A 29 -5.38 -108.23 146.56
N ILE A 30 -5.84 -109.48 146.53
CA ILE A 30 -6.40 -110.09 145.32
C ILE A 30 -7.67 -109.34 144.85
N ASP A 31 -8.45 -108.80 145.78
CA ASP A 31 -9.67 -108.02 145.52
C ASP A 31 -9.40 -106.77 144.66
N ASN A 32 -8.20 -106.21 144.76
CA ASN A 32 -7.79 -105.01 144.03
C ASN A 32 -6.96 -105.30 142.77
N LEU A 33 -6.63 -106.57 142.50
CA LEU A 33 -5.72 -106.94 141.41
C LEU A 33 -6.33 -106.60 140.04
N GLN A 34 -7.60 -106.92 139.82
CA GLN A 34 -8.30 -106.60 138.56
C GLN A 34 -8.30 -105.09 138.29
N ALA A 35 -8.65 -104.31 139.32
CA ALA A 35 -8.70 -102.86 139.26
C ALA A 35 -7.32 -102.25 138.99
N LYS A 36 -6.27 -102.77 139.65
CA LYS A 36 -4.87 -102.35 139.43
C LYS A 36 -4.41 -102.64 138.00
N GLN A 37 -4.72 -103.83 137.48
CA GLN A 37 -4.34 -104.21 136.12
C GLN A 37 -5.04 -103.35 135.06
N LEU A 38 -6.35 -103.09 135.25
CA LEU A 38 -7.10 -102.22 134.35
C LEU A 38 -6.58 -100.77 134.40
N ALA A 39 -6.27 -100.26 135.59
CA ALA A 39 -5.72 -98.92 135.76
C ALA A 39 -4.34 -98.77 135.09
N ASN A 40 -3.46 -99.76 135.23
CA ASN A 40 -2.14 -99.77 134.56
C ASN A 40 -2.25 -99.71 133.03
N ARG A 41 -3.13 -100.53 132.42
CA ARG A 41 -3.38 -100.50 130.98
C ARG A 41 -3.93 -99.15 130.52
N THR A 42 -4.87 -98.59 131.28
CA THR A 42 -5.48 -97.29 130.98
C THR A 42 -4.42 -96.19 130.99
N ARG A 43 -3.52 -96.21 131.98
CA ARG A 43 -2.43 -95.25 132.09
C ARG A 43 -1.41 -95.40 130.95
N TYR A 44 -1.05 -96.63 130.57
CA TYR A 44 -0.19 -96.90 129.40
C TYR A 44 -0.79 -96.36 128.10
N LEU A 45 -2.08 -96.64 127.83
CA LEU A 45 -2.77 -96.15 126.64
C LEU A 45 -2.87 -94.62 126.61
N LYS A 46 -3.18 -94.01 127.75
CA LYS A 46 -3.21 -92.55 127.88
C LYS A 46 -1.86 -91.94 127.49
N ARG A 47 -0.76 -92.49 128.01
CA ARG A 47 0.59 -92.01 127.69
C ARG A 47 0.93 -92.19 126.21
N ALA A 48 0.55 -93.31 125.60
CA ALA A 48 0.76 -93.56 124.18
C ALA A 48 -0.01 -92.55 123.30
N ILE A 49 -1.25 -92.23 123.66
CA ILE A 49 -2.08 -91.23 122.97
C ILE A 49 -1.48 -89.83 123.12
N GLU A 50 -1.09 -89.43 124.34
CA GLU A 50 -0.46 -88.13 124.60
C GLU A 50 0.87 -87.97 123.83
N THR A 51 1.65 -89.05 123.71
CA THR A 51 2.90 -89.03 122.94
C THR A 51 2.63 -88.89 121.44
N GLY A 52 1.68 -89.64 120.89
CA GLY A 52 1.31 -89.52 119.48
C GLY A 52 0.71 -88.16 119.11
N GLN A 53 -0.01 -87.52 120.03
CA GLN A 53 -0.48 -86.14 119.83
C GLN A 53 0.68 -85.14 119.81
N SER A 54 1.65 -85.28 120.73
CA SER A 54 2.84 -84.43 120.76
C SER A 54 3.68 -84.57 119.47
N ASP A 55 3.83 -85.78 118.95
CA ASP A 55 4.59 -86.02 117.71
C ASP A 55 3.88 -85.41 116.48
N LEU A 56 2.54 -85.49 116.44
CA LEU A 56 1.75 -84.86 115.38
C LEU A 56 1.80 -83.32 115.47
N GLU A 57 1.71 -82.76 116.67
CA GLU A 57 1.86 -81.31 116.88
C GLU A 57 3.25 -80.83 116.45
N ALA A 58 4.31 -81.59 116.78
CA ALA A 58 5.66 -81.30 116.31
C ALA A 58 5.78 -81.39 114.78
N HIS A 59 5.10 -82.36 114.15
CA HIS A 59 5.07 -82.50 112.69
C HIS A 59 4.32 -81.36 112.00
N VAL A 60 3.19 -80.90 112.56
CA VAL A 60 2.40 -79.77 112.03
C VAL A 60 3.12 -78.43 112.23
N ALA A 61 3.86 -78.27 113.34
CA ALA A 61 4.62 -77.05 113.62
C ALA A 61 5.95 -76.95 112.84
N ALA A 62 6.44 -78.06 112.29
CA ALA A 62 7.65 -78.07 111.49
C ALA A 62 7.42 -77.30 110.16
N GLY A 63 8.28 -76.32 109.88
CA GLY A 63 8.17 -75.52 108.65
C GLY A 63 8.41 -76.33 107.36
N ASP A 64 9.17 -77.42 107.45
CA ASP A 64 9.35 -78.41 106.38
C ASP A 64 9.46 -79.83 106.97
N PRO A 65 8.33 -80.54 107.09
CA PRO A 65 8.32 -81.90 107.62
C PRO A 65 8.88 -82.95 106.64
N HIS A 66 9.09 -82.59 105.36
CA HIS A 66 9.44 -83.50 104.28
C HIS A 66 10.48 -82.89 103.28
N PRO A 67 11.75 -82.68 103.70
CA PRO A 67 12.78 -81.93 102.96
C PRO A 67 13.29 -82.58 101.66
N GLN A 68 12.75 -83.73 101.28
CA GLN A 68 13.09 -84.45 100.05
C GLN A 68 12.24 -84.02 98.84
N TYR A 69 11.23 -83.17 99.03
CA TYR A 69 10.37 -82.65 97.97
C TYR A 69 10.55 -81.14 97.84
N ALA A 70 10.58 -80.62 96.60
CA ALA A 70 10.61 -79.19 96.37
C ALA A 70 9.31 -78.53 96.87
N THR A 71 9.42 -77.42 97.58
CA THR A 71 8.25 -76.69 98.07
C THR A 71 7.56 -75.93 96.92
N HIS A 72 6.30 -75.53 97.12
CA HIS A 72 5.62 -74.65 96.16
C HIS A 72 6.35 -73.30 95.99
N ALA A 73 7.06 -72.83 97.01
CA ALA A 73 7.87 -71.62 96.94
C ALA A 73 9.11 -71.82 96.06
N ASP A 74 9.82 -72.95 96.19
CA ASP A 74 10.98 -73.27 95.35
C ASP A 74 10.61 -73.38 93.87
N LEU A 75 9.46 -74.00 93.57
CA LEU A 75 8.94 -74.07 92.20
C LEU A 75 8.56 -72.68 91.66
N ALA A 76 7.90 -71.85 92.46
CA ALA A 76 7.53 -70.49 92.05
C ALA A 76 8.76 -69.63 91.77
N GLU A 77 9.81 -69.73 92.59
CA GLU A 77 11.07 -69.01 92.40
C GLU A 77 11.79 -69.45 91.13
N LYS A 78 11.84 -70.76 90.84
CA LYS A 78 12.47 -71.28 89.61
C LYS A 78 11.69 -70.89 88.35
N VAL A 79 10.36 -70.85 88.40
CA VAL A 79 9.53 -70.36 87.29
C VAL A 79 9.73 -68.86 87.10
N ALA A 80 9.76 -68.07 88.18
CA ALA A 80 10.04 -66.64 88.11
C ALA A 80 11.44 -66.36 87.52
N ALA A 81 12.45 -67.15 87.87
CA ALA A 81 13.80 -67.02 87.32
C ALA A 81 13.86 -67.34 85.81
N LEU A 82 13.07 -68.30 85.32
CA LEU A 82 12.97 -68.60 83.89
C LEU A 82 12.26 -67.46 83.14
N VAL A 83 11.17 -66.93 83.69
CA VAL A 83 10.45 -65.78 83.11
C VAL A 83 11.30 -64.51 83.13
N ALA A 84 12.09 -64.30 84.18
CA ALA A 84 13.01 -63.16 84.33
C ALA A 84 14.25 -63.23 83.40
N GLN A 85 14.48 -64.34 82.70
CA GLN A 85 15.48 -64.41 81.62
C GLN A 85 14.94 -63.90 80.27
N ALA A 86 13.62 -63.72 80.11
CA ALA A 86 12.98 -63.21 78.90
C ALA A 86 12.27 -61.81 78.97
N PRO A 87 12.42 -60.95 80.00
CA PRO A 87 11.62 -59.73 80.12
C PRO A 87 12.11 -58.59 79.20
N GLU A 88 13.41 -58.42 79.00
CA GLU A 88 13.92 -57.35 78.11
C GLU A 88 13.70 -57.66 76.63
N THR A 89 13.83 -58.92 76.23
CA THR A 89 13.64 -59.35 74.83
C THR A 89 12.17 -59.33 74.41
N LEU A 90 11.23 -59.63 75.32
CA LEU A 90 9.81 -59.57 74.99
C LEU A 90 9.27 -58.14 75.01
N ASP A 91 9.76 -57.32 75.94
CA ASP A 91 9.44 -55.88 75.97
C ASP A 91 9.94 -55.18 74.70
N THR A 92 11.19 -55.45 74.29
CA THR A 92 11.73 -54.91 73.03
C THR A 92 10.95 -55.34 71.78
N LEU A 93 10.46 -56.58 71.71
CA LEU A 93 9.59 -57.03 70.61
C LEU A 93 8.22 -56.35 70.62
N SER A 94 7.60 -56.17 71.81
CA SER A 94 6.35 -55.42 71.97
C SER A 94 6.52 -53.95 71.58
N GLU A 95 7.61 -53.32 72.00
CA GLU A 95 7.90 -51.92 71.67
C GLU A 95 8.22 -51.74 70.18
N LEU A 96 8.91 -52.70 69.53
CA LEU A 96 9.07 -52.70 68.06
C LEU A 96 7.73 -52.86 67.34
N ALA A 97 6.87 -53.79 67.78
CA ALA A 97 5.57 -54.00 67.16
C ALA A 97 4.67 -52.75 67.28
N LYS A 98 4.65 -52.11 68.46
CA LYS A 98 3.95 -50.83 68.67
C LYS A 98 4.55 -49.69 67.85
N ALA A 99 5.88 -49.59 67.76
CA ALA A 99 6.56 -48.56 66.96
C ALA A 99 6.25 -48.68 65.46
N LEU A 100 5.99 -49.90 64.98
CA LEU A 100 5.52 -50.19 63.62
C LEU A 100 3.99 -50.14 63.47
N GLY A 101 3.26 -49.69 64.50
CA GLY A 101 1.82 -49.51 64.47
C GLY A 101 0.99 -50.81 64.57
N ASN A 102 1.60 -51.91 65.02
CA ASN A 102 0.99 -53.25 65.01
C ASN A 102 0.46 -53.67 63.62
N ASP A 103 1.04 -53.19 62.53
CA ASP A 103 0.60 -53.47 61.17
C ASP A 103 1.10 -54.85 60.69
N PRO A 104 0.22 -55.87 60.53
CA PRO A 104 0.61 -57.19 60.04
C PRO A 104 1.13 -57.17 58.59
N SER A 105 0.82 -56.10 57.85
CA SER A 105 1.19 -55.89 56.46
C SER A 105 2.17 -54.72 56.28
N PHE A 106 2.93 -54.36 57.32
CA PHE A 106 3.84 -53.21 57.31
C PHE A 106 4.69 -53.10 56.04
N ALA A 107 5.27 -54.22 55.58
CA ALA A 107 6.05 -54.26 54.34
C ALA A 107 5.25 -53.82 53.10
N THR A 108 4.01 -54.29 52.97
CA THR A 108 3.09 -53.92 51.89
C THR A 108 2.65 -52.46 52.02
N THR A 109 2.31 -52.02 53.24
CA THR A 109 1.90 -50.63 53.52
C THR A 109 2.99 -49.64 53.14
N ILE A 110 4.23 -49.90 53.56
CA ILE A 110 5.39 -49.09 53.22
C ILE A 110 5.69 -49.16 51.72
N THR A 111 5.65 -50.34 51.10
CA THR A 111 5.85 -50.48 49.66
C THR A 111 4.84 -49.65 48.86
N ASN A 112 3.57 -49.66 49.26
CA ASN A 112 2.53 -48.85 48.63
C ASN A 112 2.75 -47.34 48.86
N ALA A 113 3.15 -46.95 50.06
CA ALA A 113 3.45 -45.55 50.37
C ALA A 113 4.67 -45.03 49.58
N LEU A 114 5.70 -45.86 49.37
CA LEU A 114 6.84 -45.53 48.52
C LEU A 114 6.45 -45.49 47.03
N ALA A 115 5.56 -46.37 46.58
CA ALA A 115 5.09 -46.36 45.18
C ALA A 115 4.33 -45.06 44.81
N LEU A 116 3.82 -44.31 45.80
CA LEU A 116 3.21 -43.00 45.61
C LEU A 116 4.23 -41.85 45.54
N LYS A 117 5.51 -42.10 45.83
CA LYS A 117 6.57 -41.10 45.72
C LYS A 117 7.14 -41.09 44.31
N ALA A 118 7.46 -39.89 43.83
CA ALA A 118 8.20 -39.68 42.59
C ALA A 118 9.65 -40.18 42.74
N ALA A 119 10.20 -40.86 41.72
CA ALA A 119 11.62 -41.19 41.69
C ALA A 119 12.48 -39.92 41.76
N LEU A 120 13.64 -40.00 42.43
CA LEU A 120 14.54 -38.85 42.57
C LEU A 120 15.11 -38.43 41.20
N ASP A 121 15.50 -39.41 40.39
CA ASP A 121 16.02 -39.20 39.05
C ASP A 121 14.92 -39.43 38.01
N SER A 122 14.54 -38.37 37.31
CA SER A 122 13.58 -38.40 36.19
C SER A 122 12.24 -39.09 36.52
N PRO A 123 11.46 -38.58 37.49
CA PRO A 123 10.18 -39.19 37.84
C PRO A 123 9.20 -39.15 36.66
N ALA A 124 8.61 -40.30 36.34
CA ALA A 124 7.37 -40.36 35.57
C ALA A 124 6.20 -40.19 36.55
N PHE A 125 5.48 -39.07 36.47
CA PHE A 125 4.31 -38.83 37.33
C PHE A 125 3.12 -39.68 36.86
N ALA A 126 2.43 -40.33 37.80
CA ALA A 126 1.17 -41.02 37.55
C ALA A 126 -0.04 -40.16 37.98
N GLY A 127 -1.20 -40.34 37.34
CA GLY A 127 -2.42 -39.59 37.64
C GLY A 127 -2.46 -38.20 37.00
N THR A 128 -3.03 -37.21 37.71
CA THR A 128 -3.15 -35.82 37.26
C THR A 128 -2.36 -34.90 38.21
N PRO A 129 -1.05 -34.70 37.96
CA PRO A 129 -0.20 -33.87 38.83
C PRO A 129 -0.71 -32.42 38.85
N THR A 130 -0.84 -31.85 40.04
CA THR A 130 -1.07 -30.41 40.20
C THR A 130 0.27 -29.71 40.38
N THR A 131 0.44 -28.57 39.72
CA THR A 131 1.62 -27.72 39.90
C THR A 131 1.18 -26.27 40.11
N PRO A 132 2.00 -25.44 40.78
CA PRO A 132 1.71 -24.01 40.94
C PRO A 132 1.46 -23.32 39.59
N MET A 133 0.68 -22.24 39.61
CA MET A 133 0.50 -21.33 38.48
C MET A 133 1.47 -20.16 38.69
N PRO A 134 2.68 -20.20 38.10
CA PRO A 134 3.61 -19.10 38.30
C PRO A 134 3.17 -17.81 37.62
N PRO A 135 3.77 -16.68 38.02
CA PRO A 135 3.74 -15.45 37.24
C PRO A 135 4.12 -15.70 35.77
N VAL A 136 3.62 -14.86 34.86
CA VAL A 136 3.86 -14.98 33.41
C VAL A 136 5.32 -14.74 33.01
N ASP A 137 6.09 -14.10 33.89
CA ASP A 137 7.48 -13.68 33.73
C ASP A 137 8.48 -14.54 34.54
N ASP A 138 8.03 -15.64 35.15
CA ASP A 138 8.89 -16.55 35.92
C ASP A 138 9.81 -17.38 34.99
N ASP A 139 11.12 -17.28 35.18
CA ASP A 139 12.17 -18.00 34.43
C ASP A 139 12.86 -19.11 35.26
N SER A 140 12.32 -19.43 36.42
CA SER A 140 12.88 -20.43 37.32
C SER A 140 12.62 -21.87 36.85
N LEU A 141 13.27 -22.84 37.51
CA LEU A 141 13.18 -24.26 37.16
C LEU A 141 11.91 -24.96 37.68
N ILE A 142 10.81 -24.22 37.85
CA ILE A 142 9.53 -24.76 38.31
C ILE A 142 8.79 -25.49 37.19
N VAL A 143 8.04 -26.55 37.55
CA VAL A 143 7.22 -27.29 36.59
C VAL A 143 5.89 -26.56 36.35
N THR A 144 5.57 -26.28 35.08
CA THR A 144 4.29 -25.66 34.69
C THR A 144 3.28 -26.70 34.21
N ASN A 145 1.99 -26.46 34.49
CA ASN A 145 0.90 -27.33 34.02
C ASN A 145 0.35 -26.86 32.67
N THR A 146 -0.43 -27.72 32.01
CA THR A 146 -1.02 -27.41 30.69
C THR A 146 -1.98 -26.21 30.70
N ALA A 147 -2.56 -25.85 31.84
CA ALA A 147 -3.44 -24.69 31.96
C ALA A 147 -2.63 -23.39 31.89
N TRP A 148 -1.47 -23.33 32.55
CA TRP A 148 -0.53 -22.20 32.43
C TRP A 148 -0.06 -22.03 30.98
N VAL A 149 0.35 -23.12 30.32
CA VAL A 149 0.83 -23.09 28.91
C VAL A 149 -0.27 -22.59 27.96
N LYS A 150 -1.52 -23.02 28.14
CA LYS A 150 -2.66 -22.50 27.35
C LYS A 150 -2.94 -21.03 27.62
N ALA A 151 -2.73 -20.56 28.85
CA ALA A 151 -2.97 -19.17 29.23
C ALA A 151 -1.96 -18.19 28.60
N GLN A 152 -0.74 -18.64 28.29
CA GLN A 152 0.28 -17.77 27.66
C GLN A 152 -0.02 -17.41 26.20
N ASN A 153 -1.02 -18.05 25.59
CA ASN A 153 -1.46 -17.77 24.21
C ASN A 153 -0.31 -17.80 23.18
N TYR A 154 0.69 -18.67 23.40
CA TYR A 154 1.81 -18.83 22.48
C TYR A 154 1.31 -19.13 21.07
N GLN A 155 1.80 -18.35 20.11
CA GLN A 155 1.47 -18.58 18.70
C GLN A 155 2.04 -19.95 18.29
N PRO A 156 1.21 -20.86 17.73
CA PRO A 156 1.70 -22.16 17.27
C PRO A 156 2.88 -21.97 16.31
N ALA A 157 3.86 -22.89 16.36
CA ALA A 157 4.95 -22.90 15.42
C ALA A 157 4.39 -22.90 13.98
N LEU A 158 4.68 -21.84 13.24
CA LEU A 158 4.27 -21.73 11.85
C LEU A 158 5.09 -22.74 11.04
N GLY A 159 4.43 -23.61 10.28
CA GLY A 159 5.09 -24.64 9.46
C GLY A 159 5.88 -24.10 8.26
N PHE A 160 6.19 -22.81 8.24
CA PHE A 160 6.90 -22.09 7.19
C PHE A 160 7.77 -21.00 7.82
N THR A 161 8.82 -20.58 7.11
CA THR A 161 9.66 -19.45 7.53
C THR A 161 8.81 -18.18 7.59
N PRO A 162 8.62 -17.57 8.76
CA PRO A 162 7.86 -16.33 8.86
C PRO A 162 8.62 -15.20 8.17
N VAL A 163 7.88 -14.19 7.69
CA VAL A 163 8.51 -12.93 7.29
C VAL A 163 9.01 -12.26 8.57
N GLN A 164 10.34 -12.09 8.69
CA GLN A 164 10.91 -11.36 9.80
C GLN A 164 10.51 -9.89 9.70
N GLN A 165 9.80 -9.39 10.71
CA GLN A 165 9.44 -7.98 10.80
C GLN A 165 10.56 -7.21 11.50
N GLY A 166 11.26 -6.35 10.76
CA GLY A 166 12.28 -5.46 11.34
C GLY A 166 13.55 -6.18 11.82
N GLY A 167 14.43 -5.44 12.50
CA GLY A 167 15.63 -5.96 13.16
C GLY A 167 16.82 -6.28 12.24
N GLY A 168 16.73 -5.95 10.95
CA GLY A 168 17.88 -5.99 10.03
C GLY A 168 18.82 -4.79 10.20
N THR A 169 19.97 -4.82 9.53
CA THR A 169 20.89 -3.68 9.49
C THR A 169 20.16 -2.42 9.00
N ASN A 170 20.28 -1.31 9.76
CA ASN A 170 19.59 -0.03 9.52
C ASN A 170 18.05 -0.07 9.62
N GLN A 171 17.49 -0.98 10.42
CA GLN A 171 16.06 -1.00 10.75
C GLN A 171 15.86 -0.77 12.25
N GLY A 172 14.85 0.02 12.63
CA GLY A 172 14.41 0.17 14.02
C GLY A 172 13.39 -0.89 14.43
N ASP A 173 12.94 -0.81 15.69
CA ASP A 173 11.97 -1.73 16.30
C ASP A 173 10.50 -1.39 15.93
N ASN A 174 10.30 -0.69 14.82
CA ASN A 174 8.98 -0.19 14.42
C ASN A 174 8.00 -1.34 14.12
N LYS A 175 6.73 -1.15 14.47
CA LYS A 175 5.68 -2.12 14.18
C LYS A 175 5.08 -1.89 12.81
N VAL A 176 5.18 -2.88 11.93
CA VAL A 176 4.47 -2.89 10.64
C VAL A 176 3.07 -3.47 10.86
N LYS A 177 2.06 -2.64 10.63
CA LYS A 177 0.65 -3.03 10.69
C LYS A 177 0.12 -3.18 9.27
N ILE A 178 -0.46 -4.33 8.96
CA ILE A 178 -1.15 -4.59 7.69
C ILE A 178 -2.61 -4.88 8.00
N GLY A 179 -3.53 -4.17 7.36
CA GLY A 179 -4.96 -4.30 7.63
C GLY A 179 -5.83 -3.73 6.52
N TRP A 180 -7.15 -3.98 6.62
CA TRP A 180 -8.12 -3.41 5.68
C TRP A 180 -8.51 -1.99 6.10
N SER A 181 -8.52 -1.05 5.16
CA SER A 181 -8.90 0.33 5.43
C SER A 181 -10.39 0.44 5.78
N LEU A 182 -10.73 1.26 6.78
CA LEU A 182 -12.09 1.41 7.30
C LEU A 182 -13.08 2.00 6.28
N ASP A 183 -12.57 2.79 5.34
CA ASP A 183 -13.33 3.34 4.20
C ASP A 183 -13.55 2.32 3.06
N GLY A 184 -13.04 1.09 3.22
CA GLY A 184 -13.13 0.04 2.21
C GLY A 184 -12.14 0.20 1.05
N SER A 185 -11.21 1.17 1.09
CA SER A 185 -10.28 1.46 0.00
C SER A 185 -9.23 0.37 -0.27
N GLY A 186 -9.14 -0.65 0.58
CA GLY A 186 -8.34 -1.87 0.36
C GLY A 186 -7.36 -2.19 1.48
N LEU A 187 -6.40 -3.07 1.18
CA LEU A 187 -5.31 -3.40 2.10
C LEU A 187 -4.36 -2.21 2.25
N LYS A 188 -3.96 -1.91 3.48
CA LYS A 188 -3.10 -0.78 3.85
C LYS A 188 -1.94 -1.21 4.72
N CYS A 189 -0.81 -0.50 4.60
CA CYS A 189 0.34 -0.63 5.48
C CYS A 189 0.50 0.61 6.35
N MET A 190 0.78 0.42 7.63
CA MET A 190 1.15 1.48 8.57
C MET A 190 2.42 1.06 9.31
N VAL A 191 3.31 2.01 9.58
CA VAL A 191 4.47 1.81 10.44
C VAL A 191 4.25 2.62 11.71
N ASP A 192 4.07 1.93 12.84
CA ASP A 192 3.61 2.49 14.12
C ASP A 192 2.33 3.31 13.99
N ALA A 193 2.44 4.63 13.96
CA ALA A 193 1.33 5.57 13.80
C ALA A 193 1.35 6.31 12.45
N ASN A 194 2.30 5.98 11.57
CA ASN A 194 2.45 6.59 10.25
C ASN A 194 1.81 5.74 9.16
N ASP A 195 0.77 6.26 8.52
CA ASP A 195 0.09 5.62 7.39
C ASP A 195 0.98 5.69 6.13
N LEU A 196 1.36 4.53 5.57
CA LEU A 196 2.13 4.45 4.33
C LEU A 196 1.23 4.34 3.08
N GLY A 197 -0.09 4.32 3.27
CA GLY A 197 -1.07 4.22 2.21
C GLY A 197 -1.46 2.78 1.87
N ASN A 198 -2.29 2.68 0.83
CA ASN A 198 -2.82 1.40 0.36
C ASN A 198 -1.76 0.64 -0.44
N PHE A 199 -1.78 -0.68 -0.31
CA PHE A 199 -1.07 -1.53 -1.26
C PHE A 199 -1.69 -1.33 -2.65
N VAL A 200 -0.85 -0.91 -3.60
CA VAL A 200 -1.27 -0.81 -5.00
C VAL A 200 -1.21 -2.21 -5.59
N PHE A 201 -2.38 -2.84 -5.71
CA PHE A 201 -2.53 -4.08 -6.45
C PHE A 201 -2.79 -3.78 -7.91
N ASP A 202 -2.45 -4.74 -8.78
CA ASP A 202 -2.46 -4.54 -10.23
C ASP A 202 -3.78 -3.96 -10.76
N GLY A 203 -4.91 -4.41 -10.19
CA GLY A 203 -6.25 -3.94 -10.56
C GLY A 203 -6.47 -2.43 -10.42
N ALA A 204 -5.73 -1.74 -9.54
CA ALA A 204 -5.87 -0.30 -9.31
C ALA A 204 -5.22 0.57 -10.41
N VAL A 205 -4.35 -0.02 -11.25
CA VAL A 205 -3.58 0.72 -12.27
C VAL A 205 -3.84 0.23 -13.70
N ILE A 206 -4.63 -0.83 -13.89
CA ILE A 206 -5.03 -1.29 -15.23
C ILE A 206 -5.68 -0.13 -15.99
N GLY A 207 -5.28 0.04 -17.26
CA GLY A 207 -5.77 1.11 -18.11
C GLY A 207 -5.01 2.43 -18.00
N GLN A 208 -4.10 2.57 -17.04
CA GLN A 208 -3.25 3.76 -16.94
C GLN A 208 -2.35 3.89 -18.16
N ILE A 209 -2.39 5.06 -18.80
CA ILE A 209 -1.51 5.41 -19.91
C ILE A 209 -0.29 6.16 -19.37
N VAL A 210 0.90 5.73 -19.80
CA VAL A 210 2.18 6.34 -19.45
C VAL A 210 2.99 6.65 -20.71
N PHE A 211 3.81 7.70 -20.63
CA PHE A 211 4.71 8.14 -21.68
C PHE A 211 6.15 7.99 -21.21
N GLU A 212 6.96 7.23 -21.95
CA GLU A 212 8.35 6.95 -21.56
C GLU A 212 9.33 7.05 -22.73
N PRO A 213 10.59 7.48 -22.49
CA PRO A 213 11.63 7.53 -23.51
C PRO A 213 12.19 6.12 -23.79
N ARG A 214 11.42 5.31 -24.53
CA ARG A 214 11.75 3.92 -24.84
C ARG A 214 11.16 3.47 -26.17
N THR A 215 11.66 2.36 -26.71
CA THR A 215 11.24 1.82 -28.02
C THR A 215 10.37 0.57 -27.94
N GLN A 216 10.36 -0.10 -26.79
CA GLN A 216 9.59 -1.32 -26.51
C GLN A 216 8.63 -1.13 -25.35
N ALA A 217 7.55 -1.91 -25.29
CA ALA A 217 6.62 -1.83 -24.16
C ALA A 217 7.32 -2.25 -22.85
N ARG A 218 6.97 -1.60 -21.74
CA ARG A 218 7.37 -2.03 -20.41
C ARG A 218 6.69 -3.35 -20.07
N VAL A 219 7.34 -4.21 -19.28
CA VAL A 219 6.65 -5.33 -18.65
C VAL A 219 5.47 -4.80 -17.84
N GLY A 220 4.29 -5.39 -18.01
CA GLY A 220 3.01 -4.87 -17.51
C GLY A 220 2.17 -4.14 -18.55
N PHE A 221 2.77 -3.72 -19.67
CA PHE A 221 2.15 -2.74 -20.56
C PHE A 221 2.05 -3.21 -22.01
N LEU A 222 1.09 -2.62 -22.74
CA LEU A 222 0.93 -2.72 -24.18
C LEU A 222 1.12 -1.34 -24.83
N LYS A 223 1.54 -1.29 -26.09
CA LYS A 223 1.65 -0.02 -26.83
C LYS A 223 0.26 0.51 -27.15
N CYS A 224 0.04 1.82 -27.04
CA CYS A 224 -1.18 2.48 -27.52
C CYS A 224 -1.08 2.72 -29.03
N ASN A 225 -1.10 1.64 -29.82
CA ASN A 225 -0.83 1.63 -31.26
C ASN A 225 -2.00 1.07 -32.09
N GLY A 226 -3.23 1.16 -31.58
CA GLY A 226 -4.40 0.66 -32.30
C GLY A 226 -4.45 -0.86 -32.46
N ALA A 227 -3.64 -1.63 -31.73
CA ALA A 227 -3.57 -3.08 -31.90
C ALA A 227 -4.90 -3.75 -31.53
N LEU A 228 -5.31 -4.73 -32.35
CA LEU A 228 -6.40 -5.64 -32.04
C LEU A 228 -5.87 -6.80 -31.20
N ILE A 229 -6.40 -6.96 -29.99
CA ILE A 229 -5.94 -7.94 -29.00
C ILE A 229 -7.10 -8.80 -28.49
N LYS A 230 -6.78 -9.95 -27.87
CA LYS A 230 -7.79 -10.88 -27.35
C LYS A 230 -8.25 -10.51 -25.95
N ARG A 231 -9.55 -10.60 -25.71
CA ARG A 231 -10.15 -10.35 -24.38
C ARG A 231 -9.68 -11.38 -23.34
N THR A 232 -9.46 -12.63 -23.75
CA THR A 232 -9.00 -13.71 -22.87
C THR A 232 -7.58 -13.52 -22.36
N ASP A 233 -6.73 -12.87 -23.15
CA ASP A 233 -5.33 -12.66 -22.83
C ASP A 233 -5.18 -11.45 -21.88
N TYR A 234 -6.13 -10.51 -21.94
CA TYR A 234 -6.14 -9.27 -21.16
C TYR A 234 -7.51 -8.99 -20.51
N PRO A 235 -8.02 -9.87 -19.64
CA PRO A 235 -9.39 -9.79 -19.12
C PRO A 235 -9.64 -8.55 -18.25
N LYS A 236 -8.64 -8.14 -17.46
CA LYS A 236 -8.74 -6.92 -16.64
C LYS A 236 -8.75 -5.66 -17.49
N LEU A 237 -7.88 -5.58 -18.50
CA LEU A 237 -7.86 -4.43 -19.42
C LEU A 237 -9.14 -4.34 -20.25
N TRP A 238 -9.72 -5.48 -20.62
CA TRP A 238 -11.03 -5.53 -21.25
C TRP A 238 -12.12 -4.98 -20.32
N ALA A 239 -12.15 -5.41 -19.05
CA ALA A 239 -13.10 -4.87 -18.08
C ALA A 239 -12.93 -3.35 -17.87
N TYR A 240 -11.67 -2.86 -17.83
CA TYR A 240 -11.38 -1.43 -17.81
C TYR A 240 -11.94 -0.72 -19.05
N ALA A 241 -11.69 -1.24 -20.25
CA ALA A 241 -12.18 -0.66 -21.49
C ALA A 241 -13.72 -0.54 -21.48
N GLN A 242 -14.43 -1.57 -21.00
CA GLN A 242 -15.89 -1.54 -20.85
C GLN A 242 -16.38 -0.46 -19.87
N ALA A 243 -15.66 -0.25 -18.76
CA ALA A 243 -16.02 0.73 -17.74
C ALA A 243 -15.58 2.17 -18.08
N SER A 244 -14.64 2.34 -19.02
CA SER A 244 -13.98 3.62 -19.30
C SER A 244 -14.88 4.74 -19.84
N GLY A 245 -16.05 4.41 -20.37
CA GLY A 245 -16.87 5.35 -21.15
C GLY A 245 -16.30 5.69 -22.53
N ALA A 246 -15.12 5.16 -22.89
CA ALA A 246 -14.40 5.39 -24.14
C ALA A 246 -14.27 4.09 -24.96
N LEU A 247 -15.35 3.30 -25.04
CA LEU A 247 -15.44 2.09 -25.85
C LEU A 247 -16.47 2.29 -26.97
N VAL A 248 -16.02 2.22 -28.22
CA VAL A 248 -16.84 2.46 -29.41
C VAL A 248 -16.92 1.23 -30.32
N THR A 249 -17.78 1.28 -31.34
CA THR A 249 -17.78 0.25 -32.40
C THR A 249 -16.52 0.36 -33.26
N ASP A 250 -16.09 -0.73 -33.90
CA ASP A 250 -14.91 -0.68 -34.78
C ASP A 250 -15.12 0.28 -35.97
N ALA A 251 -16.36 0.45 -36.43
CA ALA A 251 -16.74 1.44 -37.43
C ALA A 251 -16.54 2.89 -36.94
N ALA A 252 -16.99 3.21 -35.72
CA ALA A 252 -16.78 4.55 -35.14
C ALA A 252 -15.30 4.82 -34.85
N TRP A 253 -14.56 3.80 -34.39
CA TRP A 253 -13.11 3.87 -34.21
C TRP A 253 -12.41 4.24 -35.52
N ALA A 254 -12.76 3.55 -36.62
CA ALA A 254 -12.23 3.83 -37.95
C ALA A 254 -12.67 5.19 -38.52
N ALA A 255 -13.84 5.71 -38.09
CA ALA A 255 -14.37 7.01 -38.49
C ALA A 255 -13.80 8.20 -37.69
N GLY A 256 -12.76 7.99 -36.89
CA GLY A 256 -12.06 9.06 -36.18
C GLY A 256 -12.25 9.07 -34.67
N SER A 257 -12.80 8.01 -34.06
CA SER A 257 -12.75 7.80 -32.59
C SER A 257 -11.61 6.87 -32.19
N ASN A 258 -10.47 6.98 -32.86
CA ASN A 258 -9.33 6.09 -32.71
C ASN A 258 -8.57 6.25 -31.37
N GLY A 259 -8.79 7.35 -30.64
CA GLY A 259 -8.33 7.52 -29.25
C GLY A 259 -9.15 6.71 -28.23
N CYS A 260 -10.27 6.11 -28.63
CA CYS A 260 -11.07 5.19 -27.82
C CYS A 260 -10.58 3.74 -27.98
N PHE A 261 -11.08 2.86 -27.11
CA PHE A 261 -11.08 1.43 -27.38
C PHE A 261 -12.14 1.09 -28.43
N SER A 262 -11.96 0.02 -29.19
CA SER A 262 -13.02 -0.55 -30.03
C SER A 262 -13.46 -1.93 -29.54
N GLN A 263 -14.72 -2.27 -29.78
CA GLN A 263 -15.29 -3.60 -29.53
C GLN A 263 -14.62 -4.75 -30.32
N GLY A 264 -13.72 -4.44 -31.26
CA GLY A 264 -13.08 -5.40 -32.15
C GLY A 264 -14.12 -6.15 -32.99
N ASN A 265 -14.00 -7.48 -33.03
CA ASN A 265 -14.98 -8.35 -33.70
C ASN A 265 -16.30 -8.55 -32.92
N GLY A 266 -16.53 -7.81 -31.83
CA GLY A 266 -17.74 -7.93 -31.01
C GLY A 266 -17.73 -9.08 -29.99
N ALA A 267 -16.90 -10.11 -30.18
CA ALA A 267 -16.92 -11.33 -29.38
C ALA A 267 -15.63 -11.56 -28.58
N THR A 268 -14.51 -11.79 -29.27
CA THR A 268 -13.27 -12.32 -28.66
C THR A 268 -12.13 -11.33 -28.62
N THR A 269 -12.26 -10.20 -29.33
CA THR A 269 -11.20 -9.19 -29.46
C THR A 269 -11.69 -7.81 -29.04
N PHE A 270 -10.74 -6.91 -28.82
CA PHE A 270 -10.97 -5.48 -28.66
C PHE A 270 -9.72 -4.73 -29.13
N ARG A 271 -9.86 -3.45 -29.48
CA ARG A 271 -8.76 -2.63 -30.00
C ARG A 271 -8.33 -1.59 -28.98
N LEU A 272 -7.02 -1.40 -28.84
CA LEU A 272 -6.44 -0.33 -28.02
C LEU A 272 -6.58 1.04 -28.69
N PRO A 273 -6.48 2.15 -27.93
CA PRO A 273 -6.30 3.48 -28.50
C PRO A 273 -5.08 3.57 -29.44
N GLU A 274 -5.19 4.37 -30.48
CA GLU A 274 -4.09 4.78 -31.35
C GLU A 274 -3.62 6.17 -30.97
N LEU A 275 -2.43 6.27 -30.37
CA LEU A 275 -1.87 7.55 -29.91
C LEU A 275 -0.56 7.93 -30.62
N ARG A 276 -0.13 7.15 -31.62
CA ARG A 276 1.15 7.42 -32.31
C ARG A 276 1.00 8.65 -33.20
N GLY A 277 1.90 9.61 -33.01
CA GLY A 277 1.91 10.85 -33.79
C GLY A 277 0.87 11.88 -33.33
N GLU A 278 0.06 11.57 -32.31
CA GLU A 278 -1.01 12.44 -31.86
C GLU A 278 -0.54 13.40 -30.76
N PHE A 279 -1.00 14.64 -30.82
CA PHE A 279 -0.87 15.58 -29.72
C PHE A 279 -2.10 15.48 -28.81
N LEU A 280 -1.88 15.19 -27.53
CA LEU A 280 -2.98 15.05 -26.58
C LEU A 280 -3.43 16.39 -26.01
N ARG A 281 -4.74 16.56 -25.92
CA ARG A 281 -5.36 17.68 -25.19
C ARG A 281 -6.48 17.15 -24.31
N CYS A 282 -6.70 17.82 -23.18
CA CYS A 282 -7.79 17.48 -22.26
C CYS A 282 -9.14 17.53 -23.00
N TRP A 283 -10.02 16.60 -22.66
CA TRP A 283 -11.40 16.62 -23.12
C TRP A 283 -12.14 17.78 -22.45
N ASP A 284 -13.07 18.40 -23.17
CA ASP A 284 -13.81 19.58 -22.69
C ASP A 284 -14.79 19.22 -21.57
N ASP A 285 -15.35 18.00 -21.61
CA ASP A 285 -16.24 17.41 -20.59
C ASP A 285 -17.32 18.38 -20.08
N GLY A 286 -17.91 19.14 -21.01
CA GLY A 286 -19.02 20.07 -20.73
C GLY A 286 -18.60 21.49 -20.30
N ARG A 287 -17.31 21.84 -20.32
CA ARG A 287 -16.85 23.22 -20.03
C ARG A 287 -17.32 24.24 -21.08
N GLY A 288 -17.56 23.81 -22.33
CA GLY A 288 -18.07 24.64 -23.41
C GLY A 288 -17.01 25.30 -24.29
N ALA A 289 -15.72 25.01 -24.10
CA ALA A 289 -14.65 25.50 -24.98
C ALA A 289 -14.55 24.69 -26.28
N ASP A 290 -14.99 23.44 -26.25
CA ASP A 290 -15.04 22.54 -27.41
C ASP A 290 -16.24 21.58 -27.31
N ALA A 291 -17.43 22.17 -27.25
CA ALA A 291 -18.67 21.48 -26.87
C ALA A 291 -19.10 20.37 -27.84
N SER A 292 -18.63 20.38 -29.09
CA SER A 292 -18.99 19.37 -30.09
C SER A 292 -18.05 18.16 -30.11
N ARG A 293 -17.02 18.12 -29.25
CA ARG A 293 -15.98 17.10 -29.30
C ARG A 293 -16.17 16.02 -28.24
N GLY A 294 -16.26 14.77 -28.69
CA GLY A 294 -16.30 13.58 -27.83
C GLY A 294 -14.91 13.14 -27.35
N ILE A 295 -14.85 12.40 -26.24
CA ILE A 295 -13.61 11.78 -25.77
C ILE A 295 -13.03 10.84 -26.83
N GLY A 296 -11.70 10.84 -26.99
CA GLY A 296 -10.99 9.97 -27.93
C GLY A 296 -11.24 10.26 -29.42
N THR A 297 -11.91 11.37 -29.76
CA THR A 297 -12.09 11.79 -31.16
C THR A 297 -10.86 12.51 -31.70
N TRP A 298 -10.48 12.16 -32.92
CA TRP A 298 -9.37 12.75 -33.65
C TRP A 298 -9.79 14.09 -34.25
N GLN A 299 -8.85 15.03 -34.25
CA GLN A 299 -9.01 16.32 -34.90
C GLN A 299 -7.71 16.67 -35.61
N GLY A 300 -7.81 17.05 -36.88
CA GLY A 300 -6.66 17.52 -37.63
C GLY A 300 -6.11 18.85 -37.09
N SER A 301 -4.86 19.16 -37.45
CA SER A 301 -4.27 20.46 -37.14
C SER A 301 -5.04 21.59 -37.83
N GLN A 302 -5.29 22.68 -37.12
CA GLN A 302 -5.93 23.87 -37.66
C GLN A 302 -5.14 25.11 -37.23
N ASN A 303 -4.89 26.01 -38.18
CA ASN A 303 -4.37 27.34 -37.88
C ASN A 303 -5.51 28.24 -37.44
N VAL A 304 -5.24 29.12 -36.47
CA VAL A 304 -6.16 30.20 -36.13
C VAL A 304 -6.33 31.11 -37.36
N PHE A 305 -7.55 31.57 -37.58
CA PHE A 305 -7.86 32.55 -38.61
C PHE A 305 -6.93 33.78 -38.48
N HIS A 306 -6.28 34.15 -39.58
CA HIS A 306 -5.45 35.35 -39.66
C HIS A 306 -5.35 35.84 -41.12
N ALA A 307 -4.85 37.06 -41.31
CA ALA A 307 -4.64 37.68 -42.62
C ALA A 307 -3.26 38.36 -42.68
N HIS A 308 -2.75 38.54 -43.89
CA HIS A 308 -1.50 39.25 -44.16
C HIS A 308 -1.77 40.49 -45.00
N GLY A 309 -1.06 41.58 -44.72
CA GLY A 309 -1.01 42.71 -45.63
C GLY A 309 -0.19 42.35 -46.86
N ALA A 310 -0.70 42.66 -48.05
CA ALA A 310 0.02 42.50 -49.31
C ALA A 310 0.09 43.85 -50.02
N SER A 311 1.24 44.14 -50.64
CA SER A 311 1.44 45.33 -51.47
C SER A 311 2.13 44.93 -52.78
N SER A 312 1.80 45.63 -53.86
CA SER A 312 2.54 45.57 -55.11
C SER A 312 3.53 46.74 -55.19
N GLY A 313 4.71 46.49 -55.75
CA GLY A 313 5.64 47.57 -56.10
C GLY A 313 5.09 48.42 -57.26
N ALA A 314 5.73 49.55 -57.53
CA ALA A 314 5.39 50.39 -58.67
C ALA A 314 5.49 49.58 -59.98
N ALA A 315 4.38 49.43 -60.70
CA ALA A 315 4.42 48.94 -62.07
C ALA A 315 5.17 49.98 -62.91
N GLY A 316 6.16 49.54 -63.70
CA GLY A 316 7.07 50.40 -64.44
C GLY A 316 6.39 51.46 -65.31
N ALA A 317 7.18 52.39 -65.85
CA ALA A 317 6.66 53.52 -66.63
C ALA A 317 5.74 53.05 -67.76
N HIS A 318 4.52 53.59 -67.81
CA HIS A 318 3.63 53.45 -68.95
C HIS A 318 3.68 54.74 -69.78
N GLY A 319 3.72 54.58 -71.10
CA GLY A 319 3.85 55.70 -72.03
C GLY A 319 2.49 56.11 -72.58
N HIS A 320 2.27 57.42 -72.65
CA HIS A 320 1.19 58.00 -73.46
C HIS A 320 1.81 58.57 -74.73
N SER A 321 1.35 58.13 -75.90
CA SER A 321 1.75 58.77 -77.15
C SER A 321 0.91 60.03 -77.36
N ALA A 322 1.58 61.18 -77.46
CA ALA A 322 0.96 62.43 -77.85
C ALA A 322 1.38 62.80 -79.28
N TRP A 323 0.47 63.40 -80.03
CA TRP A 323 0.73 63.90 -81.37
C TRP A 323 0.19 65.32 -81.55
N THR A 324 0.87 66.08 -82.41
CA THR A 324 0.45 67.40 -82.90
C THR A 324 0.26 67.33 -84.41
N ASP A 325 -0.70 68.06 -84.93
CA ASP A 325 -0.91 68.23 -86.38
C ASP A 325 -0.04 69.38 -86.95
N THR A 326 -0.04 69.52 -88.28
CA THR A 326 0.69 70.60 -88.99
C THR A 326 -0.25 71.79 -89.23
N GLN A 327 0.08 73.01 -88.79
CA GLN A 327 -0.73 74.22 -89.02
C GLN A 327 -0.10 75.31 -89.91
N GLY A 328 -0.99 76.11 -90.52
CA GLY A 328 -0.81 76.93 -91.71
C GLY A 328 -0.25 78.37 -91.56
N TRP A 329 -0.15 79.05 -92.71
CA TRP A 329 0.70 80.21 -93.03
C TRP A 329 0.13 81.60 -92.62
N HIS A 330 0.98 82.61 -92.37
CA HIS A 330 0.56 84.01 -92.13
C HIS A 330 1.58 85.08 -92.61
N GLY A 331 1.10 86.28 -93.03
CA GLY A 331 1.92 87.44 -93.48
C GLY A 331 1.29 88.86 -93.30
N HIS A 332 2.03 89.94 -93.64
CA HIS A 332 1.69 91.38 -93.39
C HIS A 332 1.97 92.33 -94.59
N HIS A 333 1.36 93.55 -94.65
CA HIS A 333 1.31 94.46 -95.84
C HIS A 333 1.76 95.94 -95.64
N GLY A 334 2.06 96.65 -96.76
CA GLY A 334 2.30 98.11 -96.82
C GLY A 334 2.32 98.70 -98.24
N ALA A 335 1.96 99.98 -98.41
CA ALA A 335 1.82 100.67 -99.73
C ALA A 335 2.34 102.12 -99.73
N THR A 336 2.62 102.69 -100.91
CA THR A 336 3.06 104.10 -101.11
C THR A 336 2.12 104.89 -102.04
N ALA A 337 2.06 106.22 -101.92
CA ALA A 337 1.28 107.12 -102.81
C ALA A 337 2.17 107.82 -103.87
N GLY A 338 1.62 108.17 -105.03
CA GLY A 338 2.33 108.90 -106.10
C GLY A 338 2.25 110.43 -105.94
N ALA A 339 3.36 111.15 -106.19
CA ALA A 339 3.45 112.62 -106.18
C ALA A 339 4.68 113.11 -107.00
N GLY A 340 4.63 114.32 -107.59
CA GLY A 340 5.79 114.95 -108.26
C GLY A 340 5.59 115.73 -109.58
N ALA A 341 4.41 115.75 -110.21
CA ALA A 341 4.21 116.37 -111.53
C ALA A 341 4.12 117.94 -111.51
N HIS A 342 4.76 118.63 -112.49
CA HIS A 342 4.71 120.11 -112.65
C HIS A 342 5.04 120.61 -114.11
N SER A 343 4.94 121.93 -114.42
CA SER A 343 5.21 122.59 -115.75
C SER A 343 5.89 124.00 -115.68
N HIS A 344 6.34 124.58 -116.82
CA HIS A 344 7.16 125.83 -116.90
C HIS A 344 6.87 126.79 -118.11
N GLN A 345 7.19 128.10 -117.99
CA GLN A 345 6.95 129.20 -118.99
C GLN A 345 8.20 129.62 -119.80
N LEU A 346 8.03 130.12 -121.03
CA LEU A 346 9.10 130.65 -121.91
C LEU A 346 8.84 132.13 -122.30
N ALA A 347 9.83 133.03 -122.26
CA ALA A 347 9.64 134.49 -122.49
C ALA A 347 10.71 135.14 -123.37
N TYR A 348 10.35 135.67 -124.56
CA TYR A 348 11.18 136.54 -125.41
C TYR A 348 10.33 137.60 -126.17
N ASN A 349 10.86 138.80 -126.41
CA ASN A 349 10.19 139.95 -127.07
C ASN A 349 10.52 140.04 -128.58
N THR A 350 9.55 140.33 -129.46
CA THR A 350 9.71 140.44 -130.92
C THR A 350 9.63 141.90 -131.45
N PRO A 351 10.62 142.40 -132.23
CA PRO A 351 10.52 143.68 -132.96
C PRO A 351 10.28 143.51 -134.48
N GLN A 352 9.50 144.45 -135.03
CA GLN A 352 8.96 144.52 -136.39
C GLN A 352 9.73 145.54 -137.26
N ARG A 353 10.38 145.14 -138.38
CA ARG A 353 10.54 145.97 -139.61
C ARG A 353 11.30 145.29 -140.78
N MET A 354 10.59 145.24 -141.91
CA MET A 354 10.90 145.62 -143.31
C MET A 354 12.15 145.15 -144.07
N GLY A 355 11.87 144.48 -145.20
CA GLY A 355 12.70 144.34 -146.42
C GLY A 355 13.15 142.90 -146.66
N ASP A 356 12.38 142.07 -147.39
CA ASP A 356 12.58 141.71 -148.82
C ASP A 356 13.69 140.63 -148.99
N VAL A 357 13.68 139.60 -149.83
CA VAL A 357 13.03 139.26 -151.12
C VAL A 357 13.09 137.72 -151.28
N ASP A 358 12.34 137.20 -152.27
CA ASP A 358 12.20 135.80 -152.75
C ASP A 358 11.15 134.91 -152.06
N ARG A 359 10.33 134.13 -152.76
CA ARG A 359 9.76 134.07 -154.13
C ARG A 359 8.97 132.74 -154.15
N GLY A 360 7.67 132.75 -154.51
CA GLY A 360 6.84 131.58 -154.92
C GLY A 360 6.84 130.34 -154.02
N GLY A 361 5.84 130.06 -153.18
CA GLY A 361 4.42 129.80 -153.53
C GLY A 361 4.24 128.31 -153.89
N ASN A 362 3.58 127.43 -153.13
CA ASN A 362 2.57 127.60 -152.08
C ASN A 362 2.52 126.34 -151.17
N SER A 363 2.68 126.52 -149.85
CA SER A 363 1.63 126.30 -148.85
C SER A 363 2.25 126.42 -147.45
N SER A 364 2.30 127.67 -146.93
CA SER A 364 2.57 127.94 -145.52
C SER A 364 1.24 128.01 -144.76
N VAL A 365 1.20 127.50 -143.54
CA VAL A 365 0.12 127.80 -142.57
C VAL A 365 0.63 128.66 -141.41
N PHE A 366 1.89 129.11 -141.49
CA PHE A 366 2.42 130.17 -140.65
C PHE A 366 2.05 131.53 -141.25
N SER A 367 0.77 131.89 -141.10
CA SER A 367 0.37 133.30 -141.07
C SER A 367 0.37 133.71 -139.60
N ILE A 368 1.44 134.38 -139.16
CA ILE A 368 1.45 135.03 -137.85
C ILE A 368 0.85 136.41 -138.06
N ASP A 369 -0.48 136.46 -138.15
CA ASP A 369 -1.21 137.72 -138.21
C ASP A 369 -1.78 138.12 -136.83
N ASN A 370 -1.49 137.37 -135.75
CA ASN A 370 -1.82 137.81 -134.39
C ASN A 370 -1.05 137.09 -133.26
N GLU A 371 -0.89 137.77 -132.13
CA GLU A 371 0.02 137.51 -131.00
C GLU A 371 -0.48 136.39 -130.02
N VAL A 372 0.29 135.28 -129.81
CA VAL A 372 0.04 134.24 -128.76
C VAL A 372 1.36 133.66 -128.19
N GLN A 373 1.46 133.50 -126.87
CA GLN A 373 2.63 132.99 -126.09
C GLN A 373 2.46 131.51 -125.62
N PRO A 374 3.46 130.59 -125.68
CA PRO A 374 3.29 129.14 -125.38
C PRO A 374 3.89 128.60 -124.03
N TRP A 375 3.23 127.59 -123.41
CA TRP A 375 3.66 126.79 -122.21
C TRP A 375 3.89 125.29 -122.54
N THR A 376 4.59 124.52 -121.67
CA THR A 376 4.69 123.04 -121.76
C THR A 376 3.62 122.30 -120.90
N SER A 377 3.33 121.01 -121.16
CA SER A 377 2.30 120.21 -120.45
C SER A 377 2.78 119.57 -119.12
N VAL A 378 1.89 119.42 -118.12
CA VAL A 378 2.16 118.74 -116.83
C VAL A 378 1.92 117.22 -116.95
N VAL A 379 2.94 116.39 -116.71
CA VAL A 379 2.87 114.91 -116.70
C VAL A 379 3.94 114.31 -115.76
N GLY A 380 3.73 113.10 -115.22
CA GLY A 380 4.78 112.33 -114.50
C GLY A 380 4.38 111.52 -113.25
N ASP A 381 3.18 111.70 -112.67
CA ASP A 381 2.80 110.98 -111.44
C ASP A 381 2.40 109.53 -111.68
N HIS A 382 2.92 108.60 -110.88
CA HIS A 382 2.47 107.20 -110.80
C HIS A 382 2.72 106.59 -109.41
N ALA A 383 2.05 105.48 -109.10
CA ALA A 383 2.19 104.72 -107.85
C ALA A 383 2.43 103.23 -108.15
N HIS A 384 2.99 102.49 -107.19
CA HIS A 384 3.21 101.04 -107.25
C HIS A 384 2.56 100.36 -106.05
N VAL A 385 1.92 99.21 -106.29
CA VAL A 385 1.39 98.30 -105.25
C VAL A 385 1.83 96.88 -105.60
N PHE A 386 2.16 96.08 -104.59
CA PHE A 386 2.54 94.68 -104.72
C PHE A 386 1.77 93.82 -103.70
N ASP A 387 1.03 92.82 -104.18
CA ASP A 387 0.12 91.99 -103.39
C ASP A 387 0.67 90.58 -103.16
N THR A 388 0.66 90.14 -101.90
CA THR A 388 0.82 88.72 -101.53
C THR A 388 -0.19 88.38 -100.43
N GLU A 389 -1.23 87.61 -100.76
CA GLU A 389 -2.39 87.38 -99.90
C GLU A 389 -2.15 86.40 -98.74
N GLY A 390 -2.78 86.70 -97.58
CA GLY A 390 -3.14 85.72 -96.54
C GLY A 390 -2.84 86.11 -95.07
N ALA A 391 -3.85 86.57 -94.32
CA ALA A 391 -3.83 86.67 -92.85
C ALA A 391 -5.04 85.95 -92.21
N GLY A 392 -4.79 84.98 -91.33
CA GLY A 392 -5.80 84.34 -90.49
C GLY A 392 -5.19 83.68 -89.25
N ASN A 393 -5.92 83.65 -88.13
CA ASN A 393 -5.50 83.02 -86.88
C ASN A 393 -5.14 81.53 -87.07
N HIS A 394 -4.11 81.05 -86.36
CA HIS A 394 -3.82 79.62 -86.24
C HIS A 394 -3.92 79.15 -84.77
N ALA A 395 -4.26 77.88 -84.60
CA ALA A 395 -4.30 77.17 -83.32
C ALA A 395 -3.44 75.91 -83.42
N HIS A 396 -3.10 75.27 -82.29
CA HIS A 396 -2.43 73.96 -82.24
C HIS A 396 -3.29 72.95 -81.48
N ASN A 397 -3.60 71.81 -82.10
CA ASN A 397 -4.33 70.72 -81.46
C ASN A 397 -3.34 69.65 -80.96
N VAL A 398 -3.56 69.17 -79.73
CA VAL A 398 -2.76 68.07 -79.14
C VAL A 398 -3.69 66.92 -78.78
N GLY A 399 -3.43 65.74 -79.34
CA GLY A 399 -4.14 64.51 -79.00
C GLY A 399 -3.29 63.58 -78.13
N ILE A 400 -3.88 62.97 -77.10
CA ILE A 400 -3.27 61.90 -76.30
C ILE A 400 -4.02 60.59 -76.57
N GLY A 401 -3.29 59.52 -76.90
CA GLY A 401 -3.88 58.19 -77.13
C GLY A 401 -4.41 57.56 -75.84
N ALA A 402 -5.61 56.97 -75.88
CA ALA A 402 -6.19 56.29 -74.72
C ALA A 402 -5.46 54.96 -74.45
N VAL A 403 -5.06 54.73 -73.19
CA VAL A 403 -4.54 53.45 -72.72
C VAL A 403 -5.63 52.75 -71.91
N GLY A 404 -5.90 51.48 -72.24
CA GLY A 404 -6.95 50.68 -71.57
C GLY A 404 -6.54 50.17 -70.19
N ASP A 405 -7.53 49.73 -69.40
CA ASP A 405 -7.30 49.14 -68.08
C ASP A 405 -6.40 47.90 -68.17
N HIS A 406 -5.56 47.71 -67.15
CA HIS A 406 -4.73 46.51 -67.02
C HIS A 406 -4.72 45.99 -65.58
N ILE A 407 -4.39 44.70 -65.44
CA ILE A 407 -4.42 43.98 -64.16
C ILE A 407 -3.05 43.36 -63.85
N HIS A 408 -2.77 43.18 -62.57
CA HIS A 408 -1.60 42.44 -62.08
C HIS A 408 -2.07 41.23 -61.27
N ALA A 409 -1.61 40.04 -61.64
CA ALA A 409 -1.90 38.84 -60.88
C ALA A 409 -1.02 38.80 -59.62
N ILE A 410 -1.63 38.68 -58.45
CA ILE A 410 -0.92 38.44 -57.18
C ILE A 410 -1.14 36.98 -56.79
N THR A 411 -0.07 36.24 -56.55
CA THR A 411 -0.12 34.84 -56.11
C THR A 411 0.51 34.72 -54.73
N VAL A 412 -0.23 34.14 -53.78
CA VAL A 412 0.28 33.76 -52.46
C VAL A 412 0.54 32.26 -52.48
N ASN A 413 1.81 31.87 -52.45
CA ASN A 413 2.19 30.46 -52.42
C ASN A 413 2.03 29.89 -51.00
N GLY A 414 1.73 28.59 -50.92
CA GLY A 414 1.74 27.89 -49.63
C GLY A 414 3.17 27.84 -49.06
N ASP A 415 3.30 28.15 -47.77
CA ASP A 415 4.55 28.03 -47.01
C ASP A 415 4.30 27.22 -45.73
N GLY A 416 5.28 26.40 -45.33
CA GLY A 416 5.19 25.48 -44.20
C GLY A 416 5.09 23.99 -44.56
N GLY A 417 4.91 23.16 -43.53
CA GLY A 417 4.79 21.69 -43.67
C GLY A 417 3.34 21.20 -43.67
N ASN A 418 3.16 19.89 -43.85
CA ASN A 418 1.84 19.24 -43.88
C ASN A 418 1.07 19.26 -42.54
N GLU A 419 1.69 19.68 -41.45
CA GLU A 419 1.11 19.66 -40.10
C GLU A 419 1.66 20.83 -39.27
N ALA A 420 0.78 21.52 -38.55
CA ALA A 420 1.19 22.53 -37.57
C ALA A 420 1.62 21.83 -36.27
N ARG A 421 2.89 22.00 -35.87
CA ARG A 421 3.46 21.31 -34.70
C ARG A 421 4.00 22.29 -33.67
N PRO A 422 3.67 22.14 -32.37
CA PRO A 422 4.44 22.76 -31.31
C PRO A 422 5.81 22.06 -31.20
N ARG A 423 6.78 22.70 -30.54
CA ARG A 423 8.01 22.00 -30.11
C ARG A 423 7.60 20.82 -29.23
N ASN A 424 8.03 19.61 -29.58
CA ASN A 424 7.63 18.38 -28.90
C ASN A 424 8.78 17.36 -28.84
N LEU A 425 8.60 16.33 -28.01
CA LEU A 425 9.50 15.19 -27.86
C LEU A 425 8.73 13.89 -28.09
N ALA A 426 9.34 12.95 -28.80
CA ALA A 426 8.73 11.65 -29.07
C ALA A 426 8.93 10.69 -27.89
N LEU A 427 7.84 10.28 -27.25
CA LEU A 427 7.81 9.27 -26.19
C LEU A 427 6.88 8.13 -26.59
N LEU A 428 7.13 6.92 -26.08
CA LEU A 428 6.24 5.78 -26.31
C LEU A 428 5.06 5.85 -25.35
N ALA A 429 3.86 5.97 -25.90
CA ALA A 429 2.61 5.80 -25.19
C ALA A 429 2.33 4.31 -24.95
N MET A 430 2.07 3.95 -23.70
CA MET A 430 1.77 2.57 -23.31
C MET A 430 0.66 2.54 -22.27
N ILE A 431 -0.11 1.46 -22.27
CA ILE A 431 -1.22 1.24 -21.33
C ILE A 431 -0.98 0.01 -20.47
N ARG A 432 -1.22 0.13 -19.16
CA ARG A 432 -1.10 -0.99 -18.21
C ARG A 432 -2.16 -2.05 -18.51
N ALA A 433 -1.73 -3.30 -18.69
CA ALA A 433 -2.57 -4.38 -19.21
C ALA A 433 -2.76 -5.58 -18.28
N TYR A 434 -1.82 -5.88 -17.39
CA TYR A 434 -1.88 -7.02 -16.48
C TYR A 434 -1.45 -6.68 -15.07
#